data_AF-X1PB07-F1
#
_entry.id   AF-X1PB07-F1
#
_cell.length_a   1.000
_cell.length_b   1.000
_cell.length_c   1.000
_cell.angle_alpha   90.00
_cell.angle_beta   90.00
_cell.angle_gamma   90.00
#
_symmetry.space_group_name_H-M   'P 1'
#
loop_
_entity.id
_entity.type
_entity.pdbx_description
1 polymer ?
#
loop_
_entity_poly.entity_id
_entity_poly.type
_entity_poly.pdbx_seq_one_letter_code
_entity_poly.pdbx_strand_id
1 'polypeptide(L)'
;MVDIGITGLAKSGRTTVFNALTKGKADTEGVVSHTRIAKIPEPRLKMLADMLHPKRVVPAEVTYHDIGASAKGLVREKGISGQFLAQLSNVDALINVVRAFTDESIPHIEG
;
A
#
# COMPACT_ATOMS: atom_id res chain seq x y z
N MET A 1 -15.13 -4.13 -5.43
CA MET A 1 -13.99 -4.14 -4.51
C MET A 1 -13.12 -2.98 -4.93
N VAL A 2 -12.61 -2.18 -3.99
CA VAL A 2 -11.76 -1.02 -4.34
C VAL A 2 -10.31 -1.48 -4.26
N ASP A 3 -9.56 -1.26 -5.33
CA ASP A 3 -8.15 -1.61 -5.45
C ASP A 3 -7.29 -0.35 -5.25
N ILE A 4 -6.40 -0.36 -4.25
CA ILE A 4 -5.56 0.77 -3.88
C ILE A 4 -4.09 0.41 -4.11
N GLY A 5 -3.41 1.20 -4.94
CA GLY A 5 -1.97 1.09 -5.16
C GLY A 5 -1.18 1.94 -4.16
N ILE A 6 -0.26 1.32 -3.44
CA ILE A 6 0.69 2.01 -2.57
C ILE A 6 2.03 2.10 -3.30
N THR A 7 2.51 3.32 -3.49
CA THR A 7 3.79 3.63 -4.14
C THR A 7 4.61 4.58 -3.26
N GLY A 8 5.88 4.77 -3.60
CA GLY A 8 6.79 5.62 -2.85
C GLY A 8 8.24 5.22 -3.08
N LEU A 9 9.17 6.16 -2.89
CA LEU A 9 10.60 5.93 -3.10
C LEU A 9 11.15 4.83 -2.18
N ALA A 10 12.31 4.28 -2.55
CA ALA A 10 13.03 3.34 -1.71
C ALA A 10 13.27 3.94 -0.30
N LYS A 11 13.08 3.12 0.73
CA LYS A 11 13.23 3.51 2.15
C LYS A 11 12.28 4.62 2.62
N SER A 12 11.17 4.87 1.91
CA SER A 12 10.10 5.79 2.35
C SER A 12 9.24 5.27 3.50
N GLY A 13 9.35 3.98 3.85
CA GLY A 13 8.45 3.31 4.79
C GLY A 13 7.20 2.71 4.14
N ARG A 14 7.14 2.65 2.80
CA ARG A 14 6.01 2.11 2.03
C ARG A 14 5.55 0.72 2.48
N THR A 15 6.46 -0.24 2.60
CA THR A 15 6.12 -1.61 3.04
C THR A 15 5.66 -1.65 4.50
N THR A 16 6.16 -0.76 5.35
CA THR A 16 5.69 -0.61 6.73
C THR A 16 4.24 -0.15 6.75
N VAL A 17 3.86 0.84 5.94
CA VAL A 17 2.48 1.30 5.79
C VAL A 17 1.58 0.18 5.24
N PHE A 18 2.04 -0.53 4.22
CA PHE A 18 1.33 -1.69 3.66
C PHE A 18 1.05 -2.76 4.73
N ASN A 19 2.05 -3.12 5.52
CA ASN A 19 1.90 -4.10 6.60
C ASN A 19 0.95 -3.61 7.70
N ALA A 20 1.00 -2.33 8.06
CA ALA A 20 0.11 -1.74 9.04
C ALA A 20 -1.36 -1.80 8.59
N LEU A 21 -1.65 -1.46 7.33
CA LEU A 21 -2.99 -1.50 6.75
C LEU A 21 -3.54 -2.92 6.62
N THR A 22 -2.69 -3.88 6.27
CA THR A 22 -3.09 -5.25 5.96
C THR A 22 -3.00 -6.18 7.17
N LYS A 23 -2.45 -5.71 8.30
CA LYS A 23 -2.01 -6.53 9.44
C LYS A 23 -1.12 -7.71 8.99
N GLY A 24 -0.37 -7.49 7.92
CA GLY A 24 0.47 -8.49 7.26
C GLY A 24 1.90 -8.52 7.79
N LYS A 25 2.70 -9.43 7.22
CA LYS A 25 4.15 -9.54 7.43
C LYS A 25 4.86 -9.66 6.08
N ALA A 26 4.59 -8.74 5.16
CA ALA A 26 5.34 -8.68 3.90
C ALA A 26 6.78 -8.22 4.19
N ASP A 27 7.75 -8.86 3.55
CA ASP A 27 9.16 -8.52 3.70
C ASP A 27 9.47 -7.15 3.06
N THR A 28 10.41 -6.42 3.65
CA THR A 28 10.77 -5.06 3.24
C THR A 28 11.75 -5.03 2.05
N GLU A 29 11.99 -6.17 1.40
CA GLU A 29 12.91 -6.26 0.26
C GLU A 29 12.30 -5.66 -1.02
N GLY A 30 12.98 -4.65 -1.57
CA GLY A 30 12.40 -3.56 -2.38
C GLY A 30 11.94 -3.87 -3.81
N VAL A 31 11.65 -5.12 -4.19
CA VAL A 31 11.30 -5.47 -5.60
C VAL A 31 10.01 -6.29 -5.73
N VAL A 32 9.55 -6.96 -4.68
CA VAL A 32 8.37 -7.85 -4.78
C VAL A 32 7.09 -7.03 -4.63
N SER A 33 6.17 -7.16 -5.61
CA SER A 33 4.81 -6.64 -5.48
C SER A 33 3.98 -7.52 -4.56
N HIS A 34 3.30 -6.91 -3.59
CA HIS A 34 2.45 -7.62 -2.64
C HIS A 34 0.99 -7.23 -2.82
N THR A 35 0.07 -8.19 -2.79
CA THR A 35 -1.37 -7.93 -2.82
C THR A 35 -2.02 -8.51 -1.57
N ARG A 36 -2.82 -7.73 -0.85
CA ARG A 36 -3.53 -8.16 0.36
C ARG A 36 -4.90 -7.50 0.46
N ILE A 37 -5.87 -8.25 0.97
CA ILE A 37 -7.21 -7.76 1.28
C ILE A 37 -7.26 -7.42 2.77
N ALA A 38 -7.77 -6.24 3.11
CA ALA A 38 -7.99 -5.83 4.49
C ALA A 38 -9.45 -5.43 4.72
N LYS A 39 -9.95 -5.76 5.92
CA LYS A 39 -11.29 -5.38 6.37
C LYS A 39 -11.24 -3.97 6.94
N ILE A 40 -12.16 -3.11 6.50
CA ILE A 40 -12.25 -1.73 6.96
C ILE A 40 -12.91 -1.69 8.34
N PRO A 41 -12.26 -1.14 9.37
CA PRO A 41 -12.89 -0.89 10.66
C PRO A 41 -14.03 0.11 10.49
N GLU A 42 -15.26 -0.32 10.76
CA GLU A 42 -16.46 0.51 10.63
C GLU A 42 -17.25 0.47 11.94
N PRO A 43 -17.10 1.47 12.82
CA PRO A 43 -17.78 1.51 14.13
C PRO A 43 -19.30 1.49 14.01
N ARG A 44 -19.87 2.05 12.94
CA ARG A 44 -21.33 2.08 12.72
C ARG A 44 -21.89 0.67 12.50
N LEU A 45 -21.12 -0.21 11.86
CA LEU A 45 -21.51 -1.60 11.62
C LEU A 45 -21.71 -2.35 12.95
N LYS A 46 -20.87 -2.06 13.95
CA LYS A 46 -21.01 -2.61 15.30
C LYS A 46 -22.28 -2.10 15.98
N MET A 47 -22.54 -0.80 15.93
CA MET A 47 -23.77 -0.24 16.50
C MET A 47 -25.04 -0.88 15.91
N LEU A 48 -25.07 -1.07 14.59
CA LEU A 48 -26.19 -1.73 13.91
C LEU A 48 -26.32 -3.20 14.30
N ALA A 49 -25.19 -3.91 14.46
CA ALA A 49 -25.18 -5.30 14.90
C ALA A 49 -25.74 -5.46 16.32
N ASP A 50 -25.38 -4.54 17.23
CA ASP A 50 -25.86 -4.53 18.61
C ASP A 50 -27.37 -4.22 18.70
N MET A 51 -27.90 -3.42 17.76
CA MET A 51 -29.34 -3.10 17.69
C MET A 51 -30.17 -4.24 17.07
N LEU A 52 -29.68 -4.81 15.97
CA LEU A 52 -30.49 -5.68 15.09
C LEU A 52 -30.21 -7.17 15.29
N HIS A 53 -29.16 -7.53 16.04
CA HIS A 53 -28.76 -8.92 16.33
C HIS A 53 -28.73 -9.83 15.07
N PRO A 54 -28.06 -9.43 13.98
CA PRO A 54 -28.04 -10.23 12.76
C PRO A 54 -27.24 -11.51 12.97
N LYS A 55 -27.58 -12.56 12.21
CA LYS A 55 -26.83 -13.84 12.23
C LYS A 55 -25.36 -13.68 11.78
N ARG A 56 -25.05 -12.64 11.00
CA ARG A 56 -23.71 -12.39 10.46
C ARG A 56 -23.50 -10.90 10.22
N VAL A 57 -22.31 -10.44 10.54
CA VAL A 57 -21.82 -9.08 10.26
C VAL A 57 -20.65 -9.18 9.28
N VAL A 58 -20.73 -8.50 8.14
CA VAL A 58 -19.70 -8.52 7.09
C VAL A 58 -19.19 -7.10 6.88
N PRO A 59 -17.94 -6.79 7.24
CA PRO A 59 -17.35 -5.47 6.98
C PRO A 59 -17.01 -5.32 5.50
N ALA A 60 -16.85 -4.06 5.06
CA ALA A 60 -16.31 -3.76 3.75
C ALA A 60 -14.84 -4.19 3.66
N GLU A 61 -14.41 -4.55 2.45
CA GLU A 61 -13.05 -5.01 2.15
C GLU A 61 -12.42 -4.13 1.08
N VAL A 62 -11.12 -3.89 1.23
CA VAL A 62 -10.27 -3.14 0.29
C VAL A 62 -9.05 -3.97 -0.04
N THR A 63 -8.64 -3.95 -1.31
CA THR A 63 -7.41 -4.60 -1.77
C THR A 63 -6.30 -3.57 -1.83
N TYR A 64 -5.16 -3.90 -1.23
CA TYR A 64 -3.96 -3.10 -1.30
C TYR A 64 -2.93 -3.79 -2.17
N HIS A 65 -2.33 -3.03 -3.08
CA HIS A 65 -1.20 -3.44 -3.91
C HIS A 65 0.03 -2.64 -3.49
N ASP A 66 1.07 -3.31 -2.97
CA ASP A 66 2.39 -2.71 -2.76
C ASP A 66 3.13 -2.66 -4.10
N ILE A 67 3.18 -1.50 -4.73
CA ILE A 67 3.77 -1.32 -6.05
C ILE A 67 5.24 -0.92 -5.86
N GLY A 68 6.14 -1.89 -6.08
CA GLY A 68 7.60 -1.74 -6.07
C GLY A 68 8.09 -0.55 -6.89
N ALA A 69 8.78 0.41 -6.27
CA ALA A 69 9.45 1.50 -6.96
C ALA A 69 10.96 1.42 -6.65
N SER A 70 11.67 0.58 -7.41
CA SER A 70 13.13 0.70 -7.47
C SER A 70 13.48 1.85 -8.39
N ALA A 71 13.82 3.00 -7.80
CA ALA A 71 14.26 4.20 -8.53
C ALA A 71 15.41 3.93 -9.52
N LYS A 72 16.24 2.90 -9.28
CA LYS A 72 17.36 2.52 -10.16
C LYS A 72 17.00 1.52 -11.26
N GLY A 73 15.90 0.78 -11.13
CA GLY A 73 15.48 -0.23 -12.11
C GLY A 73 14.42 0.25 -13.11
N LEU A 74 13.66 1.28 -12.74
CA LEU A 74 12.45 1.73 -13.44
C LEU A 74 12.64 2.97 -14.30
N VAL A 75 13.63 3.81 -13.98
CA VAL A 75 14.08 4.93 -14.79
C VAL A 75 15.35 4.49 -15.49
N ARG A 76 15.20 3.83 -16.64
CA ARG A 76 16.30 3.80 -17.64
C ARG A 76 16.31 5.17 -18.31
N GLU A 77 17.39 5.53 -18.99
CA GLU A 77 17.56 6.80 -19.73
C GLU A 77 16.44 7.14 -20.75
N LYS A 78 15.40 6.28 -20.91
CA LYS A 78 14.27 6.39 -21.83
C LYS A 78 12.86 6.41 -21.18
N GLY A 79 12.74 6.49 -19.86
CA GLY A 79 11.43 6.68 -19.18
C GLY A 79 11.00 5.57 -18.23
N ILE A 80 9.77 5.69 -17.72
CA ILE A 80 9.15 4.79 -16.74
C ILE A 80 8.80 3.45 -17.42
N SER A 81 9.06 2.32 -16.77
CA SER A 81 8.71 1.01 -17.35
C SER A 81 7.20 0.87 -17.58
N GLY A 82 6.80 0.32 -18.73
CA GLY A 82 5.39 0.10 -19.06
C GLY A 82 4.68 -0.85 -18.08
N GLN A 83 5.42 -1.79 -17.46
CA GLN A 83 4.88 -2.68 -16.43
C GLN A 83 4.47 -1.92 -15.17
N PHE A 84 5.25 -0.92 -14.75
CA PHE A 84 4.92 -0.11 -13.59
C PHE A 84 3.76 0.85 -13.87
N LEU A 85 3.74 1.47 -15.05
CA LEU A 85 2.58 2.28 -15.46
C LEU A 85 1.31 1.44 -15.52
N ALA A 86 1.38 0.20 -16.03
CA ALA A 86 0.25 -0.73 -16.02
C ALA A 86 -0.20 -1.08 -14.59
N GLN A 87 0.72 -1.28 -13.65
CA GLN A 87 0.37 -1.51 -12.24
C GLN A 87 -0.32 -0.29 -11.62
N LEU A 88 0.14 0.92 -11.92
CA LEU A 88 -0.48 2.15 -11.44
C LEU A 88 -1.84 2.44 -12.09
N SER A 89 -2.04 2.06 -13.36
CA SER A 89 -3.30 2.28 -14.07
C SER A 89 -4.38 1.26 -13.71
N ASN A 90 -4.00 0.13 -13.11
CA ASN A 90 -4.90 -0.97 -12.74
C ASN A 90 -5.51 -0.83 -11.34
N VAL A 91 -5.31 0.31 -10.66
CA VAL A 91 -5.87 0.58 -9.33
C VAL A 91 -6.82 1.76 -9.38
N ASP A 92 -7.83 1.77 -8.51
CA ASP A 92 -8.84 2.83 -8.42
C ASP A 92 -8.28 4.08 -7.72
N ALA A 93 -7.32 3.90 -6.82
CA ALA A 93 -6.71 4.99 -6.06
C ALA A 93 -5.23 4.74 -5.78
N LEU A 94 -4.48 5.83 -5.60
CA LEU A 94 -3.06 5.82 -5.28
C LEU A 94 -2.77 6.43 -3.91
N ILE A 95 -1.95 5.73 -3.12
CA ILE A 95 -1.31 6.22 -1.91
C ILE A 95 0.18 6.38 -2.20
N ASN A 96 0.67 7.63 -2.23
CA ASN A 96 2.09 7.91 -2.38
C ASN A 96 2.73 8.17 -1.01
N VAL A 97 3.62 7.27 -0.59
CA VAL A 97 4.32 7.35 0.69
C VAL A 97 5.56 8.21 0.54
N VAL A 98 5.54 9.36 1.20
CA VAL A 98 6.65 10.33 1.22
C VAL A 98 7.29 10.32 2.59
N ARG A 99 8.62 10.17 2.63
CA ARG A 99 9.40 10.27 3.88
C ARG A 99 9.43 11.73 4.34
N ALA A 100 8.98 11.97 5.57
CA ALA A 100 9.00 13.29 6.21
C ALA A 100 9.65 13.23 7.61
N PHE A 101 10.70 12.40 7.77
CA PHE A 101 11.47 12.26 9.00
C PHE A 101 12.96 12.19 8.68
N THR A 102 13.79 12.75 9.58
CA THR A 102 15.25 12.65 9.53
C THR A 102 15.71 11.36 10.23
N ASP A 103 16.62 10.64 9.61
CA ASP A 103 17.26 9.45 10.19
C ASP A 103 18.64 9.30 9.56
N GLU A 104 19.70 9.44 10.36
CA GLU A 104 21.10 9.35 9.94
C GLU A 104 21.49 7.96 9.42
N SER A 105 20.77 6.91 9.85
CA SER A 105 20.97 5.54 9.36
C SER A 105 20.39 5.32 7.95
N ILE A 106 19.58 6.26 7.47
CA ILE A 106 18.93 6.22 6.16
C ILE A 106 19.32 7.49 5.38
N PRO A 107 20.50 7.50 4.74
CA PRO A 107 20.94 8.66 3.95
C PRO A 107 19.96 8.95 2.81
N HIS A 108 19.79 10.23 2.49
CA HIS A 108 18.95 10.65 1.38
C HIS A 108 19.56 10.14 0.07
N ILE A 109 18.72 9.82 -0.92
CA ILE A 109 19.21 9.24 -2.19
C ILE A 109 20.15 10.21 -2.93
N GLU A 110 20.05 11.51 -2.63
CA GLU A 110 20.87 12.58 -3.21
C GLU A 110 22.06 13.02 -2.33
N GLY A 111 22.26 12.40 -1.16
CA GLY A 111 23.22 12.85 -0.15
C GLY A 111 22.53 13.55 1.00
#